data_AF-A0A353RKE6-F1
#
_entry.id   AF-A0A353RKE6-F1
#
_cell.length_a   1.000
_cell.length_b   1.000
_cell.length_c   1.000
_cell.angle_alpha   90.00
_cell.angle_beta   90.00
_cell.angle_gamma   90.00
#
_symmetry.space_group_name_H-M   'P 1'
#
loop_
_entity.id
_entity.type
_entity.pdbx_description
1 polymer ?
#
loop_
_entity_poly.entity_id
_entity_poly.type
_entity_poly.pdbx_seq_one_letter_code
_entity_poly.pdbx_strand_id
1 'polypeptide(L)'
;MKRKISYLLEGNDHSCFFATEKTVGPKAATIGPAGTGADGVGKAIVVKSGDSPANSWDTQFFVRAPRVFKAGENYRFSMKIRAEKPATATSQAHKQPGEYLHWAMVGSPSFTTEWKEYKSSGLIQGTQEGMSTIAFNLSEFKEANTYYFDDIVWEIEESGNKIPQTPEEKADTLTWAMDKWIAGMMNATEGYVLAWDVVNEPLSGADKDGD
;
A
#
# COMPACT_ATOMS: atom_id res chain seq x y z
N MET A 1 -22.36 -1.75 10.77
CA MET A 1 -21.89 -1.85 9.36
C MET A 1 -20.37 -1.70 9.37
N LYS A 2 -19.57 -2.62 8.82
CA LYS A 2 -18.11 -2.44 8.76
C LYS A 2 -17.77 -1.60 7.51
N ARG A 3 -16.97 -0.54 7.65
CA ARG A 3 -16.53 0.29 6.50
C ARG A 3 -15.13 -0.17 6.10
N LYS A 4 -14.94 -0.44 4.81
CA LYS A 4 -13.61 -0.72 4.24
C LYS A 4 -12.93 0.62 3.95
N ILE A 5 -11.77 0.86 4.55
CA ILE A 5 -10.95 2.03 4.23
C ILE A 5 -9.68 1.53 3.55
N SER A 6 -9.42 2.03 2.35
CA SER A 6 -8.18 1.79 1.63
C SER A 6 -7.23 2.95 1.89
N TYR A 7 -6.07 2.64 2.46
CA TYR A 7 -4.96 3.54 2.62
C TYR A 7 -3.96 3.22 1.51
N LEU A 8 -3.94 4.07 0.48
CA LEU A 8 -2.80 4.13 -0.41
C LEU A 8 -1.67 4.75 0.42
N LEU A 9 -0.61 3.99 0.66
CA LEU A 9 0.53 4.48 1.45
C LEU A 9 1.53 5.24 0.57
N GLU A 10 1.19 5.49 -0.69
CA GLU A 10 2.04 6.13 -1.68
C GLU A 10 1.44 7.46 -2.15
N GLY A 11 2.31 8.40 -2.45
CA GLY A 11 2.00 9.80 -2.68
C GLY A 11 3.20 10.65 -2.30
N ASN A 12 2.99 11.91 -1.88
CA ASN A 12 4.09 12.74 -1.36
C ASN A 12 4.48 12.42 0.08
N ASP A 13 3.67 11.61 0.78
CA ASP A 13 3.94 11.16 2.14
C ASP A 13 4.49 9.73 2.12
N HIS A 14 5.74 9.57 2.55
CA HIS A 14 6.44 8.29 2.64
C HIS A 14 6.76 7.92 4.10
N SER A 15 6.11 8.57 5.09
CA SER A 15 6.37 8.40 6.52
C SER A 15 6.01 7.02 7.09
N CYS A 16 5.41 6.16 6.26
CA CYS A 16 5.04 4.79 6.59
C CYS A 16 6.10 3.75 6.19
N PHE A 17 7.16 4.17 5.49
CA PHE A 17 8.17 3.26 4.94
C PHE A 17 9.52 3.41 5.63
N PHE A 18 10.03 2.29 6.12
CA PHE A 18 11.34 2.24 6.79
C PHE A 18 12.16 1.09 6.23
N ALA A 19 13.48 1.18 6.38
CA ALA A 19 14.38 0.11 6.04
C ALA A 19 15.51 -0.03 7.05
N THR A 20 15.92 -1.27 7.28
CA THR A 20 17.25 -1.61 7.77
C THR A 20 18.03 -2.11 6.56
N GLU A 21 19.16 -1.49 6.25
CA GLU A 21 20.01 -1.91 5.13
C GLU A 21 21.37 -2.29 5.67
N LYS A 22 21.74 -3.57 5.53
CA LYS A 22 23.05 -4.07 5.98
C LYS A 22 23.31 -3.73 7.45
N THR A 23 22.36 -4.04 8.32
CA THR A 23 22.32 -3.78 9.77
C THR A 23 22.17 -2.31 10.18
N VAL A 24 22.02 -1.39 9.23
CA VAL A 24 21.84 0.04 9.50
C VAL A 24 20.37 0.44 9.39
N GLY A 25 19.71 0.65 10.53
CA GLY A 25 18.32 1.06 10.62
C GLY A 25 17.63 0.47 11.86
N PRO A 26 16.29 0.55 11.96
CA PRO A 26 15.38 1.09 10.95
C PRO A 26 15.50 2.61 10.78
N LYS A 27 15.53 3.08 9.53
CA LYS A 27 15.50 4.50 9.13
C LYS A 27 14.44 4.69 8.05
N ALA A 28 14.10 5.93 7.69
CA ALA A 28 13.23 6.18 6.55
C ALA A 28 13.75 5.45 5.30
N ALA A 29 12.85 4.79 4.57
CA ALA A 29 13.23 4.04 3.37
C ALA A 29 13.68 4.99 2.26
N THR A 30 14.58 4.53 1.40
CA THR A 30 15.04 5.31 0.26
C THR A 30 13.94 5.38 -0.79
N ILE A 31 13.67 6.57 -1.29
CA ILE A 31 12.73 6.80 -2.39
C ILE A 31 13.53 7.03 -3.68
N GLY A 32 13.20 6.26 -4.72
CA GLY A 32 13.80 6.37 -6.04
C GLY A 32 13.41 7.65 -6.79
N PRO A 33 14.10 7.95 -7.90
CA PRO A 33 13.72 9.07 -8.76
C PRO A 33 12.36 8.83 -9.44
N ALA A 34 11.77 9.90 -9.98
CA ALA A 34 10.52 9.79 -10.74
C ALA A 34 10.70 8.87 -11.96
N GLY A 35 9.67 8.09 -12.27
CA GLY A 35 9.67 7.10 -13.35
C GLY A 35 10.28 5.75 -12.98
N THR A 36 10.68 5.55 -11.72
CA THR A 36 11.24 4.25 -11.26
C THR A 36 10.22 3.31 -10.65
N GLY A 37 9.00 3.79 -10.39
CA GLY A 37 7.90 2.95 -9.93
C GLY A 37 7.46 1.94 -10.99
N ALA A 38 6.48 1.14 -10.62
CA ALA A 38 5.82 0.23 -11.53
C ALA A 38 5.22 0.99 -12.72
N ASP A 39 5.14 0.30 -13.86
CA ASP A 39 4.62 0.85 -15.12
C ASP A 39 5.36 2.09 -15.64
N GLY A 40 6.55 2.40 -15.08
CA GLY A 40 7.34 3.58 -15.44
C GLY A 40 6.78 4.90 -14.89
N VAL A 41 5.87 4.83 -13.92
CA VAL A 41 5.20 5.98 -13.29
C VAL A 41 5.67 6.09 -11.83
N GLY A 42 5.51 7.26 -11.21
CA GLY A 42 5.73 7.40 -9.76
C GLY A 42 7.19 7.19 -9.33
N LYS A 43 7.40 6.71 -8.10
CA LYS A 43 8.73 6.54 -7.49
C LYS A 43 8.73 5.23 -6.70
N ALA A 44 9.61 4.30 -7.05
CA ALA A 44 9.77 3.09 -6.26
C ALA A 44 10.44 3.38 -4.91
N ILE A 45 10.05 2.62 -3.89
CA ILE A 45 10.83 2.48 -2.66
C ILE A 45 11.96 1.49 -2.92
N VAL A 46 13.17 1.82 -2.49
CA VAL A 46 14.39 1.05 -2.79
C VAL A 46 15.05 0.58 -1.50
N VAL A 47 15.36 -0.71 -1.43
CA VAL A 47 16.07 -1.32 -0.29
C VAL A 47 17.21 -2.21 -0.79
N LYS A 48 18.43 -1.99 -0.30
CA LYS A 48 19.64 -2.69 -0.75
C LYS A 48 20.15 -3.69 0.30
N SER A 49 20.18 -4.96 -0.05
CA SER A 49 20.83 -5.99 0.76
C SER A 49 22.34 -6.05 0.49
N GLY A 50 23.08 -6.65 1.43
CA GLY A 50 24.51 -6.92 1.29
C GLY A 50 24.80 -8.40 1.07
N ASP A 51 26.04 -8.71 0.72
CA ASP A 51 26.53 -10.08 0.62
C ASP A 51 26.73 -10.71 2.00
N SER A 52 26.56 -12.03 2.06
CA SER A 52 26.85 -12.88 3.23
C SER A 52 26.25 -12.35 4.54
N PRO A 53 24.95 -12.02 4.58
CA PRO A 53 24.31 -11.56 5.81
C PRO A 53 24.31 -12.66 6.86
N ALA A 54 24.65 -12.30 8.09
CA ALA A 54 24.66 -13.20 9.24
C ALA A 54 23.24 -13.68 9.57
N ASN A 55 22.25 -12.78 9.44
CA ASN A 55 20.85 -13.07 9.72
C ASN A 55 19.95 -12.72 8.55
N SER A 56 18.78 -13.37 8.46
CA SER A 56 17.78 -13.06 7.42
C SER A 56 17.18 -11.66 7.55
N TRP A 57 17.28 -11.04 8.72
CA TRP A 57 16.81 -9.70 9.03
C TRP A 57 17.89 -8.62 9.01
N ASP A 58 19.13 -8.93 8.59
CA ASP A 58 20.18 -7.90 8.47
C ASP A 58 19.81 -6.82 7.44
N THR A 59 18.92 -7.14 6.50
CA THR A 59 18.21 -6.18 5.67
C THR A 59 16.72 -6.42 5.78
N GLN A 60 15.96 -5.37 6.11
CA GLN A 60 14.51 -5.43 6.23
C GLN A 60 13.84 -4.23 5.56
N PHE A 61 12.70 -4.46 4.91
CA PHE A 61 11.76 -3.41 4.53
C PHE A 61 10.56 -3.43 5.47
N PHE A 62 10.15 -2.26 5.96
CA PHE A 62 9.05 -2.12 6.89
C PHE A 62 7.94 -1.27 6.28
N VAL A 63 6.72 -1.80 6.30
CA VAL A 63 5.51 -1.06 5.94
C VAL A 63 4.66 -0.89 7.19
N ARG A 64 4.57 0.34 7.69
CA ARG A 64 3.79 0.70 8.87
C ARG A 64 2.38 1.12 8.46
N ALA A 65 1.37 0.48 9.03
CA ALA A 65 -0.01 0.88 8.93
C ALA A 65 -0.28 2.15 9.76
N PRO A 66 -1.32 2.95 9.44
CA PRO A 66 -1.67 4.16 10.17
C PRO A 66 -2.27 3.90 11.56
N ARG A 67 -2.40 2.63 11.97
CA ARG A 67 -2.93 2.23 13.27
C ARG A 67 -2.32 0.93 13.78
N VAL A 68 -2.49 0.69 15.07
CA VAL A 68 -2.22 -0.59 15.71
C VAL A 68 -3.41 -1.54 15.48
N PHE A 69 -3.13 -2.80 15.15
CA PHE A 69 -4.13 -3.84 14.98
C PHE A 69 -4.37 -4.62 16.27
N LYS A 70 -5.61 -5.07 16.44
CA LYS A 70 -6.08 -5.98 17.47
C LYS A 70 -6.28 -7.38 16.90
N ALA A 71 -6.23 -8.38 17.78
CA ALA A 71 -6.60 -9.74 17.40
C ALA A 71 -8.03 -9.79 16.84
N GLY A 72 -8.25 -10.60 15.81
CA GLY A 72 -9.54 -10.77 15.16
C GLY A 72 -9.90 -9.70 14.12
N GLU A 73 -9.01 -8.74 13.84
CA GLU A 73 -9.21 -7.79 12.74
C GLU A 73 -8.80 -8.41 11.40
N ASN A 74 -9.58 -8.16 10.35
CA ASN A 74 -9.22 -8.56 8.99
C ASN A 74 -8.24 -7.55 8.39
N TYR A 75 -7.29 -8.05 7.61
CA TYR A 75 -6.41 -7.22 6.79
C TYR A 75 -6.46 -7.67 5.33
N ARG A 76 -6.28 -6.70 4.42
CA ARG A 76 -5.86 -6.95 3.04
C ARG A 76 -4.69 -6.03 2.74
N PHE A 77 -3.66 -6.60 2.14
CA PHE A 77 -2.42 -5.92 1.81
C PHE A 77 -2.05 -6.26 0.38
N SER A 78 -1.61 -5.26 -0.36
CA SER A 78 -1.02 -5.45 -1.69
C SER A 78 0.17 -4.52 -1.90
N MET A 79 1.06 -4.95 -2.78
CA MET A 79 2.18 -4.16 -3.28
C MET A 79 2.64 -4.74 -4.62
N LYS A 80 3.20 -3.91 -5.50
CA LYS A 80 4.05 -4.38 -6.60
C LYS A 80 5.48 -4.53 -6.10
N ILE A 81 6.14 -5.60 -6.55
CA ILE A 81 7.52 -5.94 -6.16
C ILE A 81 8.36 -6.35 -7.36
N ARG A 82 9.65 -6.02 -7.31
CA ARG A 82 10.71 -6.63 -8.13
C ARG A 82 12.06 -6.56 -7.41
N ALA A 83 13.06 -7.26 -7.92
CA ALA A 83 14.44 -7.16 -7.47
C ALA A 83 15.42 -7.35 -8.63
N GLU A 84 16.66 -6.87 -8.50
CA GLU A 84 17.68 -7.05 -9.56
C GLU A 84 18.07 -8.53 -9.77
N LYS A 85 17.94 -9.35 -8.72
CA LYS A 85 18.11 -10.81 -8.78
C LYS A 85 16.86 -11.51 -8.22
N PRO A 86 16.39 -12.62 -8.83
CA PRO A 86 15.33 -13.43 -8.25
C PRO A 86 15.66 -13.86 -6.84
N ALA A 87 14.70 -13.72 -5.92
CA ALA A 87 14.89 -13.97 -4.50
C ALA A 87 13.57 -14.36 -3.85
N THR A 88 13.62 -14.86 -2.63
CA THR A 88 12.46 -14.99 -1.74
C THR A 88 12.73 -14.16 -0.50
N ALA A 89 11.67 -13.60 0.07
CA ALA A 89 11.71 -13.03 1.40
C ALA A 89 10.64 -13.66 2.27
N THR A 90 10.85 -13.57 3.56
CA THR A 90 9.89 -13.92 4.59
C THR A 90 9.32 -12.67 5.25
N SER A 91 8.13 -12.73 5.86
CA SER A 91 7.53 -11.57 6.55
C SER A 91 7.14 -11.78 8.01
N GLN A 92 7.36 -10.76 8.82
CA GLN A 92 7.14 -10.72 10.26
C GLN A 92 6.15 -9.62 10.64
N ALA A 93 5.46 -9.83 11.76
CA ALA A 93 4.67 -8.79 12.42
C ALA A 93 5.56 -8.05 13.41
N HIS A 94 5.47 -6.72 13.41
CA HIS A 94 6.24 -5.83 14.26
C HIS A 94 5.32 -4.83 14.96
N LYS A 95 5.63 -4.47 16.22
CA LYS A 95 4.91 -3.42 16.95
C LYS A 95 5.17 -2.04 16.37
N GLN A 96 6.43 -1.76 16.05
CA GLN A 96 6.95 -0.63 15.29
C GLN A 96 8.10 -1.15 14.40
N PRO A 97 8.57 -0.41 13.38
CA PRO A 97 9.74 -0.81 12.60
C PRO A 97 10.90 -1.23 13.53
N GLY A 98 11.44 -2.44 13.33
CA GLY A 98 12.50 -3.03 14.16
C GLY A 98 12.05 -3.69 15.48
N GLU A 99 10.82 -3.48 15.94
CA GLU A 99 10.30 -4.13 17.16
C GLU A 99 9.56 -5.43 16.82
N TYR A 100 10.33 -6.52 16.70
CA TYR A 100 9.81 -7.85 16.38
C TYR A 100 8.68 -8.26 17.34
N LEU A 101 7.59 -8.78 16.77
CA LEU A 101 6.46 -9.33 17.53
C LEU A 101 6.25 -10.82 17.21
N HIS A 102 6.15 -11.18 15.93
CA HIS A 102 5.80 -12.55 15.55
C HIS A 102 6.25 -12.95 14.15
N TRP A 103 6.60 -14.23 14.00
CA TRP A 103 6.77 -14.94 12.73
C TRP A 103 5.53 -15.82 12.49
N ALA A 104 4.75 -15.67 11.41
CA ALA A 104 4.87 -14.77 10.25
C ALA A 104 3.77 -13.70 10.22
N MET A 105 3.78 -12.81 9.22
CA MET A 105 2.68 -11.86 8.96
C MET A 105 1.97 -12.09 7.62
N VAL A 106 2.58 -11.74 6.49
CA VAL A 106 1.95 -11.86 5.16
C VAL A 106 2.40 -13.08 4.35
N GLY A 107 3.32 -13.90 4.88
CA GLY A 107 3.89 -15.06 4.19
C GLY A 107 5.23 -14.74 3.53
N SER A 108 5.51 -15.39 2.39
CA SER A 108 6.82 -15.30 1.73
C SER A 108 6.71 -14.79 0.28
N PRO A 109 6.85 -13.48 0.03
CA PRO A 109 6.89 -12.98 -1.34
C PRO A 109 8.11 -13.51 -2.08
N SER A 110 7.90 -13.99 -3.31
CA SER A 110 8.96 -14.28 -4.27
C SER A 110 9.18 -13.03 -5.12
N PHE A 111 10.42 -12.69 -5.45
CA PHE A 111 10.81 -11.57 -6.30
C PHE A 111 11.33 -12.08 -7.65
N THR A 112 11.05 -11.31 -8.69
CA THR A 112 11.53 -11.48 -10.07
C THR A 112 12.21 -10.20 -10.53
N THR A 113 12.88 -10.24 -11.68
CA THR A 113 13.45 -9.03 -12.32
C THR A 113 12.38 -8.09 -12.86
N GLU A 114 11.22 -8.64 -13.20
CA GLU A 114 10.04 -7.89 -13.62
C GLU A 114 9.14 -7.54 -12.43
N TRP A 115 8.47 -6.39 -12.53
CA TRP A 115 7.41 -6.00 -11.61
C TRP A 115 6.28 -7.03 -11.61
N LYS A 116 5.82 -7.38 -10.42
CA LYS A 116 4.61 -8.18 -10.24
C LYS A 116 3.86 -7.77 -9.00
N GLU A 117 2.57 -8.05 -9.01
CA GLU A 117 1.72 -7.82 -7.86
C GLU A 117 1.87 -8.95 -6.83
N TYR A 118 1.95 -8.56 -5.56
CA TYR A 118 1.87 -9.43 -4.41
C TYR A 118 0.67 -9.00 -3.56
N LYS A 119 -0.15 -9.99 -3.17
CA LYS A 119 -1.36 -9.80 -2.38
C LYS A 119 -1.35 -10.75 -1.18
N SER A 120 -1.78 -10.26 -0.04
CA SER A 120 -2.00 -11.06 1.17
C SER A 120 -3.23 -10.56 1.92
N SER A 121 -4.05 -11.48 2.41
CA SER A 121 -5.22 -11.15 3.22
C SER A 121 -5.41 -12.21 4.28
N GLY A 122 -5.92 -11.81 5.44
CA GLY A 122 -6.13 -12.73 6.54
C GLY A 122 -6.69 -12.05 7.77
N LEU A 123 -6.58 -12.76 8.88
CA LEU A 123 -7.01 -12.33 10.20
C LEU A 123 -5.80 -12.13 11.10
N ILE A 124 -5.73 -11.00 11.80
CA ILE A 124 -4.73 -10.75 12.84
C ILE A 124 -4.93 -11.75 13.97
N GLN A 125 -3.95 -12.61 14.19
CA GLN A 125 -3.97 -13.62 15.24
C GLN A 125 -3.64 -13.01 16.60
N GLY A 126 -3.96 -13.71 17.69
CA GLY A 126 -3.59 -13.27 19.05
C GLY A 126 -2.09 -13.04 19.24
N THR A 127 -1.26 -13.85 18.58
CA THR A 127 0.22 -13.67 18.59
C THR A 127 0.69 -12.43 17.84
N GLN A 128 -0.15 -11.82 17.01
CA GLN A 128 0.13 -10.62 16.24
C GLN A 128 -0.55 -9.37 16.84
N GLU A 129 -1.26 -9.51 17.96
CA GLU A 129 -1.95 -8.39 18.60
C GLU A 129 -0.98 -7.28 19.00
N GLY A 130 -1.34 -6.04 18.69
CA GLY A 130 -0.48 -4.88 18.93
C GLY A 130 0.51 -4.60 17.81
N MET A 131 0.47 -5.35 16.70
CA MET A 131 1.27 -5.03 15.52
C MET A 131 0.80 -3.73 14.85
N SER A 132 1.73 -2.99 14.25
CA SER A 132 1.42 -1.92 13.30
C SER A 132 2.25 -2.00 12.02
N THR A 133 3.24 -2.88 11.97
CA THR A 133 4.22 -2.93 10.88
C THR A 133 4.37 -4.35 10.33
N ILE A 134 4.38 -4.49 9.00
CA ILE A 134 4.92 -5.68 8.32
C ILE A 134 6.42 -5.45 8.12
N ALA A 135 7.25 -6.41 8.51
CA ALA A 135 8.67 -6.43 8.15
C ALA A 135 8.93 -7.55 7.13
N PHE A 136 9.62 -7.24 6.04
CA PHE A 136 10.08 -8.20 5.04
C PHE A 136 11.58 -8.46 5.22
N ASN A 137 11.97 -9.69 5.44
CA ASN A 137 13.36 -10.13 5.62
C ASN A 137 14.03 -10.33 4.26
N LEU A 138 14.84 -9.36 3.84
CA LEU A 138 15.44 -9.33 2.50
C LEU A 138 16.84 -9.95 2.44
N SER A 139 17.39 -10.35 3.59
CA SER A 139 18.69 -11.04 3.70
C SER A 139 18.59 -12.57 3.71
N GLU A 140 17.43 -13.13 3.35
CA GLU A 140 17.30 -14.56 3.05
C GLU A 140 18.06 -14.95 1.80
N PHE A 141 18.05 -14.08 0.79
CA PHE A 141 18.96 -14.18 -0.34
C PHE A 141 20.35 -13.70 0.09
N LYS A 142 21.34 -14.57 -0.06
CA LYS A 142 22.68 -14.39 0.55
C LYS A 142 23.63 -13.52 -0.24
N GLU A 143 23.30 -13.17 -1.48
CA GLU A 143 24.06 -12.21 -2.27
C GLU A 143 23.44 -10.82 -2.19
N ALA A 144 24.25 -9.80 -2.44
CA ALA A 144 23.77 -8.43 -2.60
C ALA A 144 22.72 -8.35 -3.71
N ASN A 145 21.65 -7.63 -3.41
CA ASN A 145 20.50 -7.42 -4.27
C ASN A 145 19.89 -6.04 -3.99
N THR A 146 19.13 -5.52 -4.95
CA THR A 146 18.33 -4.31 -4.77
C THR A 146 16.87 -4.67 -4.99
N TYR A 147 16.03 -4.37 -4.00
CA TYR A 147 14.61 -4.64 -3.99
C TYR A 147 13.83 -3.34 -4.20
N TYR A 148 12.75 -3.44 -4.97
CA TYR A 148 11.88 -2.32 -5.32
C TYR A 148 10.45 -2.67 -4.95
N PHE A 149 9.76 -1.67 -4.39
CA PHE A 149 8.39 -1.75 -3.96
C PHE A 149 7.63 -0.54 -4.48
N ASP A 150 6.39 -0.74 -4.90
CA ASP A 150 5.49 0.31 -5.38
C ASP A 150 4.04 -0.17 -5.23
N ASP A 151 3.06 0.69 -5.50
CA ASP A 151 1.62 0.47 -5.33
C ASP A 151 1.22 -0.21 -4.01
N ILE A 152 1.83 0.22 -2.89
CA ILE A 152 1.58 -0.33 -1.56
C ILE A 152 0.24 0.16 -1.01
N VAL A 153 -0.64 -0.79 -0.71
CA VAL A 153 -1.99 -0.53 -0.20
C VAL A 153 -2.28 -1.37 1.04
N TRP A 154 -2.83 -0.73 2.06
CA TRP A 154 -3.56 -1.39 3.14
C TRP A 154 -5.05 -1.17 2.96
N GLU A 155 -5.82 -2.24 2.86
CA GLU A 155 -7.26 -2.17 3.03
C GLU A 155 -7.62 -2.72 4.40
N ILE A 156 -8.10 -1.82 5.24
CA ILE A 156 -8.39 -2.13 6.62
C ILE A 156 -9.90 -2.04 6.82
N GLU A 157 -10.49 -3.08 7.39
CA GLU A 157 -11.87 -3.03 7.86
C GLU A 157 -11.91 -2.24 9.18
N GLU A 158 -12.55 -1.08 9.20
CA GLU A 158 -12.88 -0.41 10.45
C GLU A 158 -14.18 -0.99 11.02
N SER A 159 -14.20 -1.20 12.34
CA SER A 159 -15.46 -1.39 13.06
C SER A 159 -16.27 -0.10 12.95
N GLY A 160 -17.43 -0.15 12.29
CA GLY A 160 -18.22 1.05 11.99
C GLY A 160 -19.02 1.58 13.18
N ASN A 161 -18.35 1.80 14.30
CA ASN A 161 -18.86 2.55 15.44
C ASN A 161 -18.49 4.05 15.36
N LYS A 162 -18.17 4.56 14.17
CA LYS A 162 -18.14 6.01 13.94
C LYS A 162 -19.57 6.47 13.64
N ILE A 163 -19.95 7.63 14.19
CA ILE A 163 -21.21 8.30 13.86
C ILE A 163 -21.32 8.35 12.33
N PRO A 164 -22.41 7.85 11.73
CA PRO A 164 -22.58 7.94 10.29
C PRO A 164 -22.41 9.39 9.87
N GLN A 165 -21.54 9.64 8.89
CA GLN A 165 -21.42 10.98 8.30
C GLN A 165 -22.81 11.45 7.89
N THR A 166 -23.12 12.71 8.21
CA THR A 166 -24.39 13.29 7.79
C THR A 166 -24.47 13.30 6.26
N PRO A 167 -25.67 13.37 5.66
CA PRO A 167 -25.81 13.53 4.22
C PRO A 167 -24.95 14.68 3.67
N GLU A 168 -24.82 15.76 4.43
CA GLU A 168 -24.02 16.94 4.07
C GLU A 168 -22.52 16.62 4.07
N GLU A 169 -21.98 15.99 5.12
CA GLU A 169 -20.56 15.62 5.16
C GLU A 169 -20.16 14.64 4.04
N LYS A 170 -21.09 13.75 3.66
CA LYS A 170 -20.91 12.85 2.51
C LYS A 170 -20.91 13.62 1.20
N ALA A 171 -21.86 14.55 1.01
CA ALA A 171 -21.95 15.38 -0.17
C ALA A 171 -20.71 16.26 -0.33
N ASP A 172 -20.22 16.87 0.75
CA ASP A 172 -19.02 17.71 0.75
C ASP A 172 -17.77 16.88 0.40
N THR A 173 -17.62 15.70 1.00
CA THR A 173 -16.49 14.82 0.71
C THR A 173 -16.50 14.33 -0.74
N LEU A 174 -17.68 13.96 -1.26
CA LEU A 174 -17.85 13.50 -2.64
C LEU A 174 -17.61 14.64 -3.64
N THR A 175 -18.13 15.82 -3.36
CA THR A 175 -17.91 17.04 -4.16
C THR A 175 -16.42 17.36 -4.23
N TRP A 176 -15.74 17.38 -3.09
CA TRP A 176 -14.30 17.62 -3.04
C TRP A 176 -13.49 16.58 -3.83
N ALA A 177 -13.83 15.30 -3.71
CA ALA A 177 -13.16 14.23 -4.45
C ALA A 177 -13.41 14.33 -5.96
N MET A 178 -14.64 14.67 -6.38
CA MET A 178 -15.00 14.89 -7.77
C MET A 178 -14.28 16.11 -8.35
N ASP A 179 -14.21 17.23 -7.63
CA ASP A 179 -13.48 18.43 -8.06
C ASP A 179 -11.99 18.14 -8.26
N LYS A 180 -11.40 17.37 -7.34
CA LYS A 180 -10.00 16.93 -7.46
C LYS A 180 -9.79 16.03 -8.66
N TRP A 181 -10.72 15.10 -8.92
CA TRP A 181 -10.65 14.22 -10.07
C TRP A 181 -10.79 15.00 -11.38
N ILE A 182 -11.77 15.90 -11.48
CA ILE A 182 -11.98 16.78 -12.66
C ILE A 182 -10.73 17.60 -12.92
N ALA A 183 -10.17 18.25 -11.90
CA ALA A 183 -8.94 19.04 -12.04
C ALA A 183 -7.75 18.17 -12.52
N GLY A 184 -7.63 16.95 -11.98
CA GLY A 184 -6.62 15.98 -12.41
C GLY A 184 -6.78 15.59 -13.89
N MET A 185 -8.01 15.31 -14.32
CA MET A 185 -8.32 14.96 -15.71
C MET A 185 -8.07 16.12 -16.67
N MET A 186 -8.46 17.34 -16.30
CA MET A 186 -8.18 18.54 -17.10
C MET A 186 -6.68 18.77 -17.27
N ASN A 187 -5.89 18.54 -16.22
CA ASN A 187 -4.44 18.65 -16.27
C ASN A 187 -3.81 17.54 -17.14
N ALA A 188 -4.22 16.28 -16.95
CA ALA A 188 -3.68 15.13 -17.69
C ALA A 188 -4.03 15.16 -19.17
N THR A 189 -5.18 15.77 -19.52
CA THR A 189 -5.61 15.92 -20.91
C THR A 189 -5.14 17.23 -21.52
N GLU A 190 -4.33 18.05 -20.83
CA GLU A 190 -3.89 19.37 -21.29
C GLU A 190 -5.05 20.27 -21.79
N GLY A 191 -6.25 20.07 -21.24
CA GLY A 191 -7.47 20.75 -21.68
C GLY A 191 -8.06 20.26 -23.01
N TYR A 192 -7.59 19.16 -23.60
CA TYR A 192 -8.19 18.55 -24.79
C TYR A 192 -9.63 18.06 -24.55
N VAL A 193 -9.94 17.64 -23.32
CA VAL A 193 -11.31 17.28 -22.95
C VAL A 193 -12.04 18.54 -22.49
N LEU A 194 -12.75 19.17 -23.41
CA LEU A 194 -13.51 20.40 -23.18
C LEU A 194 -14.95 20.15 -22.70
N ALA A 195 -15.45 18.94 -22.92
CA ALA A 195 -16.75 18.48 -22.47
C ALA A 195 -16.67 16.97 -22.19
N TRP A 196 -17.23 16.55 -21.05
CA TRP A 196 -17.53 15.16 -20.79
C TRP A 196 -18.97 14.92 -21.20
N ASP A 197 -19.18 14.05 -22.19
CA ASP A 197 -20.51 13.50 -22.40
C ASP A 197 -20.77 12.46 -21.30
N VAL A 198 -21.25 12.92 -20.14
CA VAL A 198 -21.53 12.08 -18.98
C VAL A 198 -22.75 11.18 -19.22
N VAL A 199 -23.50 11.43 -20.31
CA VAL A 199 -24.78 10.78 -20.59
C VAL A 199 -24.79 10.28 -22.03
N ASN A 200 -24.26 9.08 -22.27
CA ASN A 200 -24.36 8.45 -23.58
C ASN A 200 -25.73 7.77 -23.82
N GLU A 201 -26.57 7.67 -22.78
CA GLU A 201 -27.99 7.30 -22.88
C GLU A 201 -28.80 8.04 -21.80
N PRO A 202 -29.46 9.18 -22.10
CA PRO A 202 -30.42 9.75 -21.17
C PRO A 202 -31.65 8.85 -21.17
N LEU A 203 -31.93 8.19 -20.05
CA LEU A 203 -33.24 7.65 -19.64
C LEU A 203 -34.20 7.36 -20.82
N SER A 204 -34.07 6.21 -21.47
CA SER A 204 -35.11 5.71 -22.39
C SER A 204 -36.31 5.16 -21.61
N GLY A 205 -36.85 5.96 -20.69
CA GLY A 205 -38.12 5.70 -20.03
C GLY A 205 -39.13 6.68 -20.60
N ALA A 206 -40.09 6.20 -21.39
CA ALA A 206 -41.24 7.03 -21.72
C ALA A 206 -41.96 7.40 -20.41
N ASP A 207 -42.20 8.69 -20.20
CA ASP A 207 -43.17 9.20 -19.24
C ASP A 207 -44.53 8.52 -19.51
N LYS A 208 -45.07 7.88 -18.48
CA LYS A 208 -46.33 7.12 -18.54
C LYS A 208 -47.36 7.61 -17.54
N ASP A 209 -47.05 8.59 -16.70
CA ASP A 209 -47.93 9.06 -15.65
C ASP A 209 -48.47 10.48 -15.86
N GLY A 210 -47.85 11.30 -16.72
CA GLY A 210 -48.48 12.53 -17.21
C GLY A 210 -48.99 13.47 -16.11
N ASP A 211 -48.22 13.59 -15.04
CA ASP A 211 -48.44 14.47 -13.89
C ASP A 211 -47.60 15.77 -13.92
#